data_AF-A0A7J4S411-F1
#
_entry.id   AF-A0A7J4S411-F1
#
_cell.length_a   1.000
_cell.length_b   1.000
_cell.length_c   1.000
_cell.angle_alpha   90.00
_cell.angle_beta   90.00
_cell.angle_gamma   90.00
#
_symmetry.space_group_name_H-M   'P 1'
#
loop_
_entity.id
_entity.type
_entity.pdbx_description
1 polymer ?
#
loop_
_entity_poly.entity_id
_entity_poly.type
_entity_poly.pdbx_seq_one_letter_code
_entity_poly.pdbx_strand_id
1 'polypeptide(L)'
;NGTGVPKKNIGQAFGMLLAGTKFHQRKQKRGQQGIGISYSVLFSQITTGKPSRVKTGLGDGKVYECDISIDIKSNKPVISNEREYFGRFKGVRIEAEFSEVTYNRSEYGVYEYIRRTALANPHSQITLIEPDKNIIVFPRVSKEIPKRPEVCLPHPLGITTNDLMEMAQATQARKISSFLTSDFCRFSADKVKELAAMLPQINFERAPRVLTWPEAEKIVRELQKIKWIA
;
A
#
# COMPACT_ATOMS: atom_id res chain seq x y z
N ASN A 1 -13.93 12.15 -5.50
CA ASN A 1 -13.75 13.27 -4.55
C ASN A 1 -12.60 13.05 -3.55
N GLY A 2 -11.53 12.32 -3.93
CA GLY A 2 -10.36 12.14 -3.08
C GLY A 2 -9.43 13.37 -3.08
N THR A 3 -8.20 13.21 -2.57
CA THR A 3 -7.18 14.27 -2.54
C THR A 3 -6.58 14.59 -3.90
N GLY A 4 -6.75 13.71 -4.89
CA GLY A 4 -6.03 13.78 -6.16
C GLY A 4 -4.62 13.21 -6.06
N VAL A 5 -3.91 13.19 -7.18
CA VAL A 5 -2.51 12.76 -7.31
C VAL A 5 -1.72 13.93 -7.93
N PRO A 6 -0.61 14.37 -7.32
CA PRO A 6 0.22 15.42 -7.90
C PRO A 6 0.76 15.00 -9.27
N LYS A 7 0.82 15.95 -10.22
CA LYS A 7 1.30 15.71 -11.61
C LYS A 7 2.60 14.90 -11.67
N LYS A 8 3.57 15.26 -10.84
CA LYS A 8 4.90 14.61 -10.76
C LYS A 8 4.83 13.11 -10.44
N ASN A 9 3.80 12.67 -9.73
CA ASN A 9 3.68 11.30 -9.22
C ASN A 9 2.74 10.42 -10.08
N ILE A 10 2.07 10.98 -11.10
CA ILE A 10 1.10 10.24 -11.92
C ILE A 10 1.77 9.08 -12.66
N GLY A 11 2.91 9.36 -13.31
CA GLY A 11 3.67 8.32 -14.01
C GLY A 11 4.04 7.16 -13.08
N GLN A 12 4.60 7.48 -11.91
CA GLN A 12 4.97 6.46 -10.92
C GLN A 12 3.75 5.71 -10.37
N ALA A 13 2.64 6.41 -10.13
CA ALA A 13 1.45 5.82 -9.49
C ALA A 13 0.66 4.87 -10.39
N PHE A 14 0.63 5.13 -11.70
CA PHE A 14 -0.24 4.42 -12.64
C PHE A 14 0.50 3.66 -13.74
N GLY A 15 1.74 4.05 -14.05
CA GLY A 15 2.50 3.51 -15.19
C GLY A 15 3.81 2.82 -14.82
N MET A 16 3.99 2.46 -13.54
CA MET A 16 5.16 1.72 -13.07
C MET A 16 4.72 0.57 -12.16
N LEU A 17 5.21 -0.64 -12.45
CA LEU A 17 4.99 -1.80 -11.59
C LEU A 17 5.86 -1.68 -10.34
N LEU A 18 5.31 -2.06 -9.18
CA LEU A 18 5.96 -2.06 -7.85
C LEU A 18 6.42 -0.68 -7.34
N ALA A 19 5.93 0.41 -7.92
CA ALA A 19 6.35 1.76 -7.54
C ALA A 19 5.56 2.38 -6.37
N GLY A 20 4.78 1.58 -5.66
CA GLY A 20 3.88 2.04 -4.61
C GLY A 20 4.60 2.48 -3.34
N THR A 21 4.17 3.59 -2.75
CA THR A 21 4.61 4.06 -1.41
C THR A 21 4.09 3.19 -0.25
N LYS A 22 3.47 2.05 -0.55
CA LYS A 22 2.81 1.18 0.43
C LYS A 22 3.79 0.32 1.23
N PHE A 23 4.95 -0.02 0.66
CA PHE A 23 5.97 -0.85 1.32
C PHE A 23 6.64 -0.16 2.51
N HIS A 24 6.82 1.17 2.43
CA HIS A 24 7.64 1.91 3.39
C HIS A 24 6.87 2.37 4.65
N GLN A 25 5.54 2.26 4.64
CA GLN A 25 4.71 2.71 5.75
C GLN A 25 3.99 1.53 6.39
N ARG A 26 4.42 1.17 7.61
CA ARG A 26 3.80 0.16 8.47
C ARG A 26 2.47 0.67 9.04
N LYS A 27 1.47 0.76 8.16
CA LYS A 27 0.14 1.28 8.46
C LYS A 27 -0.89 0.45 7.71
N GLN A 28 -2.01 0.17 8.35
CA GLN A 28 -3.11 -0.54 7.70
C GLN A 28 -3.61 0.26 6.49
N LYS A 29 -3.53 -0.37 5.31
CA LYS A 29 -3.97 0.19 4.03
C LYS A 29 -4.66 -0.90 3.23
N ARG A 30 -5.53 -0.49 2.28
CA ARG A 30 -6.08 -1.41 1.28
C ARG A 30 -5.04 -1.67 0.18
N GLY A 31 -4.89 -2.94 -0.20
CA GLY A 31 -3.90 -3.42 -1.17
C GLY A 31 -2.47 -3.41 -0.61
N GLN A 32 -1.72 -4.49 -0.87
CA GLN A 32 -0.44 -4.75 -0.22
C GLN A 32 0.76 -4.28 -1.07
N GLN A 33 0.86 -4.76 -2.31
CA GLN A 33 2.07 -4.63 -3.13
C GLN A 33 2.10 -3.38 -4.05
N GLY A 34 1.01 -2.62 -4.13
CA GLY A 34 0.96 -1.44 -5.00
C GLY A 34 0.93 -1.73 -6.52
N ILE A 35 0.68 -2.98 -6.93
CA ILE A 35 0.63 -3.38 -8.35
C ILE A 35 -0.74 -3.21 -9.01
N GLY A 36 -1.82 -3.09 -8.21
CA GLY A 36 -3.18 -3.27 -8.71
C GLY A 36 -3.54 -2.38 -9.90
N ILE A 37 -3.38 -1.06 -9.77
CA ILE A 37 -3.77 -0.13 -10.83
C ILE A 37 -2.82 -0.17 -12.03
N SER A 38 -1.52 -0.31 -11.80
CA SER A 38 -0.53 -0.46 -12.88
C SER A 38 -0.80 -1.72 -13.69
N TYR A 39 -1.27 -2.80 -13.05
CA TYR A 39 -1.69 -4.02 -13.75
C TYR A 39 -2.97 -3.81 -14.56
N SER A 40 -3.94 -3.04 -14.06
CA SER A 40 -5.12 -2.66 -14.85
C SER A 40 -4.74 -1.84 -16.09
N VAL A 41 -3.82 -0.89 -15.97
CA VAL A 41 -3.32 -0.11 -17.13
C VAL A 41 -2.60 -1.03 -18.12
N LEU A 42 -1.73 -1.91 -17.63
CA LEU A 42 -1.03 -2.88 -18.47
C LEU A 42 -2.01 -3.83 -19.17
N PHE A 43 -3.00 -4.33 -18.46
CA PHE A 43 -4.00 -5.25 -19.00
C PHE A 43 -4.87 -4.56 -20.06
N SER A 44 -5.28 -3.31 -19.82
CA SER A 44 -5.97 -2.49 -20.82
C SER A 44 -5.13 -2.33 -22.10
N GLN A 45 -3.84 -2.03 -21.95
CA GLN A 45 -2.90 -1.88 -23.07
C GLN A 45 -2.66 -3.18 -23.83
N ILE A 46 -2.51 -4.32 -23.14
CA ILE A 46 -2.28 -5.63 -23.80
C ILE A 46 -3.51 -6.08 -24.58
N THR A 47 -4.69 -5.89 -23.99
CA THR A 47 -5.96 -6.39 -24.56
C THR A 47 -6.50 -5.49 -25.68
N THR A 48 -6.34 -4.17 -25.58
CA THR A 48 -6.93 -3.22 -26.54
C THR A 48 -5.91 -2.41 -27.35
N GLY A 49 -4.64 -2.39 -26.93
CA GLY A 49 -3.61 -1.50 -27.50
C GLY A 49 -3.78 -0.02 -27.13
N LYS A 50 -4.83 0.36 -26.39
CA LYS A 50 -5.14 1.75 -26.06
C LYS A 50 -4.51 2.17 -24.72
N PRO A 51 -4.10 3.44 -24.58
CA PRO A 51 -3.67 3.97 -23.28
C PRO A 51 -4.87 4.19 -22.36
N SER A 52 -4.63 4.20 -21.05
CA SER A 52 -5.64 4.56 -20.05
C SER A 52 -5.65 6.07 -19.84
N ARG A 53 -6.83 6.69 -19.77
CA ARG A 53 -6.96 8.13 -19.54
C ARG A 53 -7.09 8.43 -18.05
N VAL A 54 -6.25 9.31 -17.54
CA VAL A 54 -6.23 9.74 -16.13
C VAL A 54 -6.57 11.21 -16.04
N LYS A 55 -7.51 11.54 -15.17
CA LYS A 55 -7.88 12.91 -14.82
C LYS A 55 -7.70 13.11 -13.33
N THR A 56 -6.94 14.12 -12.92
CA THR A 56 -6.75 14.45 -11.52
C THR A 56 -6.86 15.94 -11.24
N GLY A 57 -7.31 16.27 -10.03
CA GLY A 57 -7.35 17.64 -9.53
C GLY A 57 -7.14 17.66 -8.02
N LEU A 58 -6.30 18.58 -7.54
CA LEU A 58 -5.93 18.72 -6.13
C LEU A 58 -6.94 19.59 -5.35
N GLY A 59 -7.85 20.27 -6.06
CA GLY A 59 -8.80 21.23 -5.49
C GLY A 59 -8.25 22.66 -5.40
N ASP A 60 -7.12 22.93 -6.06
CA ASP A 60 -6.47 24.23 -6.24
C ASP A 60 -7.00 25.00 -7.47
N GLY A 61 -8.12 24.54 -8.05
CA GLY A 61 -8.69 25.11 -9.27
C GLY A 61 -7.99 24.66 -10.56
N LYS A 62 -7.00 23.77 -10.48
CA LYS A 62 -6.33 23.18 -11.63
C LYS A 62 -6.71 21.72 -11.81
N VAL A 63 -6.88 21.34 -13.07
CA VAL A 63 -7.21 19.98 -13.48
C VAL A 63 -6.20 19.53 -14.51
N TYR A 64 -5.63 18.36 -14.28
CA TYR A 64 -4.66 17.74 -15.16
C TYR A 64 -5.25 16.45 -15.75
N GLU A 65 -5.13 16.31 -17.06
CA GLU A 65 -5.51 15.12 -17.82
C GLU A 65 -4.32 14.61 -18.63
N CYS A 66 -4.14 13.30 -18.68
CA CYS A 66 -3.14 12.66 -19.52
C CYS A 66 -3.57 11.24 -19.89
N ASP A 67 -3.01 10.72 -20.96
CA ASP A 67 -3.07 9.31 -21.31
C ASP A 67 -1.80 8.62 -20.81
N ILE A 68 -1.97 7.43 -20.21
CA ILE A 68 -0.88 6.65 -19.62
C ILE A 68 -0.83 5.24 -20.19
N SER A 69 0.37 4.82 -20.56
CA SER A 69 0.72 3.46 -20.94
C SER A 69 2.04 3.06 -20.26
N ILE A 70 2.38 1.77 -20.34
CA ILE A 70 3.56 1.19 -19.69
C ILE A 70 4.48 0.64 -20.78
N ASP A 71 5.73 1.08 -20.76
CA ASP A 71 6.80 0.38 -21.49
C ASP A 71 7.22 -0.84 -20.66
N ILE A 72 6.82 -2.03 -21.13
CA ILE A 72 7.05 -3.31 -20.46
C ILE A 72 8.56 -3.62 -20.37
N LYS A 73 9.36 -3.21 -21.36
CA LYS A 73 10.80 -3.52 -21.38
C LYS A 73 11.56 -2.75 -20.32
N SER A 74 11.22 -1.46 -20.15
CA SER A 74 11.91 -0.58 -19.20
C SER A 74 11.17 -0.40 -17.86
N ASN A 75 9.95 -0.93 -17.73
CA ASN A 75 9.03 -0.67 -16.61
C ASN A 75 8.90 0.83 -16.33
N LYS A 76 8.74 1.64 -17.38
CA LYS A 76 8.58 3.09 -17.26
C LYS A 76 7.21 3.54 -17.78
N PRO A 77 6.64 4.60 -17.17
CA PRO A 77 5.42 5.19 -17.66
C PRO A 77 5.69 5.93 -18.97
N VAL A 78 4.82 5.74 -19.95
CA VAL A 78 4.74 6.55 -21.16
C VAL A 78 3.50 7.43 -21.02
N ILE A 79 3.72 8.75 -20.99
CA ILE A 79 2.65 9.75 -20.83
C ILE A 79 2.48 10.47 -22.16
N SER A 80 1.23 10.61 -22.59
CA SER A 80 0.87 11.36 -23.81
C SER A 80 -0.39 12.20 -23.58
N ASN A 81 -0.72 13.07 -24.54
CA ASN A 81 -1.92 13.90 -24.55
C ASN A 81 -2.15 14.73 -23.26
N GLU A 82 -1.07 15.27 -22.70
CA GLU A 82 -1.14 16.08 -21.48
C GLU A 82 -1.95 17.36 -21.71
N ARG A 83 -2.89 17.63 -20.79
CA ARG A 83 -3.69 18.85 -20.76
C ARG A 83 -3.80 19.35 -19.33
N GLU A 84 -3.57 20.64 -19.15
CA GLU A 84 -3.80 21.33 -17.88
C GLU A 84 -4.74 22.50 -18.14
N TYR A 85 -5.81 22.59 -17.35
CA TYR A 85 -6.80 23.64 -17.48
C TYR A 85 -7.44 23.97 -16.13
N PHE A 86 -8.09 25.13 -16.06
CA PHE A 86 -8.77 25.56 -14.85
C PHE A 86 -10.11 24.86 -14.70
N GLY A 87 -10.38 24.30 -13.51
CA GLY A 87 -11.61 23.58 -13.23
C GLY A 87 -11.78 23.24 -11.75
N ARG A 88 -13.02 22.95 -11.36
CA ARG A 88 -13.39 22.64 -9.95
C ARG A 88 -13.27 21.15 -9.60
N PHE A 89 -12.64 20.34 -10.44
CA PHE A 89 -12.54 18.90 -10.22
C PHE A 89 -11.57 18.58 -9.08
N LYS A 90 -11.98 17.70 -8.16
CA LYS A 90 -11.15 17.22 -7.05
C LYS A 90 -11.19 15.69 -6.94
N GLY A 91 -10.02 15.08 -7.01
CA GLY A 91 -9.84 13.63 -6.92
C GLY A 91 -9.13 13.05 -8.14
N VAL A 92 -9.44 11.79 -8.43
CA VAL A 92 -8.88 11.04 -9.56
C VAL A 92 -10.04 10.36 -10.28
N ARG A 93 -10.03 10.39 -11.61
CA ARG A 93 -10.87 9.61 -12.50
C ARG A 93 -9.95 8.86 -13.46
N ILE A 94 -10.22 7.58 -13.64
CA ILE A 94 -9.44 6.69 -14.50
C ILE A 94 -10.43 6.07 -15.46
N GLU A 95 -10.10 6.09 -16.73
CA GLU A 95 -10.83 5.45 -17.81
C GLU A 95 -9.88 4.49 -18.50
N ALA A 96 -10.29 3.24 -18.60
CA ALA A 96 -9.52 2.20 -19.25
C ALA A 96 -10.49 1.31 -20.03
N GLU A 97 -10.07 0.89 -21.22
CA GLU A 97 -10.81 -0.05 -22.05
C GLU A 97 -10.19 -1.43 -21.93
N PHE A 98 -11.02 -2.45 -21.82
CA PHE A 98 -10.58 -3.84 -21.69
C PHE A 98 -11.28 -4.67 -22.77
N SER A 99 -10.51 -5.49 -23.48
CA SER A 99 -11.08 -6.60 -24.27
C SER A 99 -10.98 -7.89 -23.46
N GLU A 100 -11.67 -8.94 -23.90
CA GLU A 100 -11.65 -10.27 -23.26
C GLU A 100 -12.18 -10.32 -21.81
N VAL A 101 -12.97 -9.32 -21.39
CA VAL A 101 -13.63 -9.30 -20.09
C VAL A 101 -15.14 -9.38 -20.25
N THR A 102 -15.77 -10.32 -19.56
CA THR A 102 -17.23 -10.42 -19.49
C THR A 102 -17.75 -9.79 -18.21
N TYR A 103 -18.72 -8.89 -18.33
CA TYR A 103 -19.46 -8.39 -17.19
C TYR A 103 -20.52 -9.41 -16.76
N ASN A 104 -20.47 -9.87 -15.51
CA ASN A 104 -21.51 -10.72 -14.94
C ASN A 104 -21.92 -10.22 -13.55
N ARG A 105 -23.16 -10.57 -13.15
CA ARG A 105 -23.69 -10.34 -11.79
C ARG A 105 -23.62 -11.59 -10.92
N SER A 106 -22.64 -12.46 -11.18
CA SER A 106 -22.40 -13.63 -10.33
C SER A 106 -21.94 -13.21 -8.93
N GLU A 107 -21.84 -14.17 -8.01
CA GLU A 107 -21.29 -13.92 -6.67
C GLU A 107 -19.87 -13.33 -6.71
N TYR A 108 -19.08 -13.70 -7.72
CA TYR A 108 -17.74 -13.16 -7.97
C TYR A 108 -17.72 -11.92 -8.87
N GLY A 109 -18.90 -11.42 -9.25
CA GLY A 109 -19.08 -10.30 -10.15
C GLY A 109 -18.88 -8.94 -9.49
N VAL A 110 -18.83 -7.90 -10.34
CA VAL A 110 -18.60 -6.51 -9.91
C VAL A 110 -19.71 -6.02 -8.98
N TYR A 111 -20.96 -6.35 -9.28
CA TYR A 111 -22.11 -5.94 -8.47
C TYR A 111 -21.98 -6.39 -7.01
N GLU A 112 -21.69 -7.68 -6.79
CA GLU A 112 -21.62 -8.24 -5.44
C GLU A 112 -20.39 -7.72 -4.67
N TYR A 113 -19.26 -7.51 -5.35
CA TYR A 113 -18.09 -6.84 -4.76
C TYR A 113 -18.41 -5.41 -4.28
N ILE A 114 -19.10 -4.62 -5.11
CA ILE A 114 -19.49 -3.25 -4.75
C ILE A 114 -20.53 -3.26 -3.63
N ARG A 115 -21.50 -4.17 -3.67
CA ARG A 115 -22.51 -4.34 -2.62
C ARG A 115 -21.87 -4.67 -1.27
N ARG A 116 -20.98 -5.66 -1.21
CA ARG A 116 -20.22 -6.02 0.01
C ARG A 116 -19.35 -4.85 0.49
N THR A 117 -18.75 -4.11 -0.43
CA THR A 117 -17.95 -2.92 -0.10
C THR A 117 -18.79 -1.80 0.50
N ALA A 118 -19.98 -1.55 -0.03
CA ALA A 118 -20.91 -0.56 0.51
C ALA A 118 -21.38 -0.94 1.92
N LEU A 119 -21.71 -2.22 2.14
CA LEU A 119 -22.10 -2.75 3.46
C LEU A 119 -20.98 -2.58 4.50
N ALA A 120 -19.75 -2.89 4.14
CA ALA A 120 -18.60 -2.73 5.03
C ALA A 120 -18.17 -1.27 5.26
N ASN A 121 -18.62 -0.33 4.41
CA ASN A 121 -18.23 1.07 4.46
C ASN A 121 -19.47 1.98 4.42
N PRO A 122 -20.31 1.97 5.47
CA PRO A 122 -21.58 2.72 5.51
C PRO A 122 -21.42 4.24 5.44
N HIS A 123 -20.20 4.73 5.65
CA HIS A 123 -19.82 6.14 5.55
C HIS A 123 -19.53 6.61 4.11
N SER A 124 -19.47 5.68 3.15
CA SER A 124 -19.23 5.99 1.74
C SER A 124 -20.54 5.90 0.93
N GLN A 125 -20.61 6.69 -0.14
CA GLN A 125 -21.66 6.56 -1.16
C GLN A 125 -20.99 6.05 -2.42
N ILE A 126 -21.56 5.01 -3.02
CA ILE A 126 -21.03 4.39 -4.24
C ILE A 126 -22.13 4.37 -5.29
N THR A 127 -21.83 4.84 -6.49
CA THR A 127 -22.72 4.75 -7.65
C THR A 127 -22.08 3.81 -8.66
N LEU A 128 -22.77 2.73 -8.98
CA LEU A 128 -22.40 1.78 -10.03
C LEU A 128 -23.25 2.08 -11.25
N ILE A 129 -22.60 2.30 -12.39
CA ILE A 129 -23.24 2.41 -13.70
C ILE A 129 -22.80 1.18 -14.49
N GLU A 130 -23.75 0.34 -14.86
CA GLU A 130 -23.49 -0.93 -15.54
C GLU A 130 -23.47 -0.77 -17.07
N PRO A 131 -22.96 -1.76 -17.83
CA PRO A 131 -22.88 -1.69 -19.29
C PRO A 131 -24.24 -1.53 -19.98
N ASP A 132 -25.31 -2.06 -19.37
CA ASP A 132 -26.71 -1.90 -19.79
C ASP A 132 -27.30 -0.53 -19.42
N LYS A 133 -26.47 0.39 -18.89
CA LYS A 133 -26.82 1.72 -18.37
C LYS A 133 -27.71 1.71 -17.13
N ASN A 134 -27.85 0.56 -16.45
CA ASN A 134 -28.49 0.54 -15.14
C ASN A 134 -27.64 1.30 -14.13
N ILE A 135 -28.30 2.19 -13.37
CA ILE A 135 -27.67 3.02 -12.35
C ILE A 135 -28.11 2.52 -10.99
N ILE A 136 -27.16 2.01 -10.21
CA ILE A 136 -27.38 1.52 -8.86
C ILE A 136 -26.66 2.45 -7.90
N VAL A 137 -27.40 3.07 -6.99
CA VAL A 137 -26.86 3.96 -5.96
C VAL A 137 -26.90 3.26 -4.61
N PHE A 138 -25.73 3.09 -4.01
CA PHE A 138 -25.57 2.67 -2.62
C PHE A 138 -25.39 3.93 -1.77
N PRO A 139 -26.45 4.45 -1.12
CA PRO A 139 -26.38 5.70 -0.38
C PRO A 139 -25.55 5.55 0.88
N ARG A 140 -24.96 6.67 1.31
CA ARG A 140 -24.30 6.76 2.61
C ARG A 140 -25.36 6.59 3.72
N VAL A 141 -25.11 5.66 4.63
CA VAL A 141 -26.00 5.36 5.78
C VAL A 141 -25.51 6.05 7.05
N SER A 142 -24.19 6.12 7.27
CA SER A 142 -23.59 6.78 8.44
C SER A 142 -22.79 8.01 8.04
N LYS A 143 -22.79 9.06 8.87
CA LYS A 143 -21.90 10.22 8.72
C LYS A 143 -20.60 10.06 9.49
N GLU A 144 -20.52 9.07 10.38
CA GLU A 144 -19.34 8.82 11.19
C GLU A 144 -18.23 8.20 10.34
N ILE A 145 -17.09 8.90 10.26
CA ILE A 145 -15.92 8.43 9.53
C ILE A 145 -15.00 7.70 10.52
N PRO A 146 -14.63 6.43 10.25
CA PRO A 146 -13.70 5.70 11.10
C PRO A 146 -12.38 6.45 11.29
N LYS A 147 -11.79 6.30 12.48
CA LYS A 147 -10.48 6.89 12.78
C LYS A 147 -9.45 6.43 11.75
N ARG A 148 -8.60 7.36 11.33
CA ARG A 148 -7.53 7.04 10.37
C ARG A 148 -6.54 6.09 11.04
N PRO A 149 -6.08 5.03 10.36
CA PRO A 149 -5.07 4.17 10.93
C PRO A 149 -3.79 4.98 11.18
N GLU A 150 -3.03 4.61 12.18
CA GLU A 150 -1.75 5.24 12.52
C GLU A 150 -0.60 4.34 12.06
N VAL A 151 0.60 4.91 11.97
CA VAL A 151 1.80 4.11 11.72
C VAL A 151 2.13 3.39 13.02
N CYS A 152 2.32 2.07 12.95
CA CYS A 152 2.66 1.25 14.09
C CYS A 152 4.01 0.57 13.86
N LEU A 153 4.79 0.43 14.92
CA LEU A 153 6.01 -0.38 14.90
C LEU A 153 5.65 -1.87 14.76
N PRO A 154 6.50 -2.65 14.07
CA PRO A 154 6.26 -4.08 13.91
C PRO A 154 6.33 -4.79 15.26
N HIS A 155 5.50 -5.83 15.41
CA HIS A 155 5.55 -6.71 16.58
C HIS A 155 6.64 -7.78 16.38
N PRO A 156 7.47 -8.08 17.40
CA PRO A 156 8.61 -8.99 17.26
C PRO A 156 8.24 -10.43 16.85
N LEU A 157 7.01 -10.89 17.11
CA LEU A 157 6.54 -12.21 16.65
C LEU A 157 6.37 -12.31 15.12
N GLY A 158 6.12 -11.19 14.45
CA GLY A 158 5.77 -11.17 13.04
C GLY A 158 6.95 -10.90 12.12
N ILE A 159 8.17 -10.84 12.65
CA ILE A 159 9.35 -10.45 11.87
C ILE A 159 10.10 -11.67 11.34
N THR A 160 10.61 -11.55 10.12
CA THR A 160 11.54 -12.52 9.55
C THR A 160 12.99 -12.11 9.80
N THR A 161 13.93 -13.03 9.56
CA THR A 161 15.37 -12.75 9.63
C THR A 161 15.76 -11.59 8.71
N ASN A 162 15.19 -11.53 7.50
CA ASN A 162 15.45 -10.45 6.57
C ASN A 162 14.93 -9.11 7.09
N ASP A 163 13.71 -9.09 7.65
CA ASP A 163 13.13 -7.86 8.23
C ASP A 163 14.01 -7.31 9.36
N LEU A 164 14.49 -8.19 10.24
CA LEU A 164 15.39 -7.81 11.33
C LEU A 164 16.70 -7.22 10.80
N MET A 165 17.28 -7.83 9.77
CA MET A 165 18.51 -7.35 9.13
C MET A 165 18.33 -5.99 8.45
N GLU A 166 17.28 -5.83 7.64
CA GLU A 166 16.96 -4.55 6.98
C GLU A 166 16.73 -3.43 8.00
N MET A 167 15.98 -3.73 9.07
CA MET A 167 15.73 -2.80 10.16
C MET A 167 17.02 -2.43 10.91
N ALA A 168 17.89 -3.41 11.17
CA ALA A 168 19.16 -3.19 11.84
C ALA A 168 20.13 -2.32 11.00
N GLN A 169 20.04 -2.35 9.67
CA GLN A 169 20.78 -1.44 8.81
C GLN A 169 20.20 -0.03 8.79
N ALA A 170 18.87 0.09 8.78
CA ALA A 170 18.16 1.37 8.70
C ALA A 170 18.10 2.14 10.04
N THR A 171 18.29 1.47 11.16
CA THR A 171 18.14 2.07 12.49
C THR A 171 19.18 3.15 12.81
N GLN A 172 18.78 4.06 13.70
CA GLN A 172 19.66 5.07 14.31
C GLN A 172 20.20 4.64 15.69
N ALA A 173 19.71 3.50 16.22
CA ALA A 173 20.16 2.98 17.49
C ALA A 173 21.63 2.53 17.43
N ARG A 174 22.39 2.85 18.47
CA ARG A 174 23.83 2.49 18.57
C ARG A 174 24.08 1.09 19.12
N LYS A 175 23.08 0.48 19.77
CA LYS A 175 23.17 -0.81 20.44
C LYS A 175 22.01 -1.70 20.00
N ILE A 176 22.22 -3.01 19.92
CA ILE A 176 21.14 -3.99 19.62
C ILE A 176 20.05 -3.91 20.69
N SER A 177 20.42 -3.77 21.97
CA SER A 177 19.47 -3.58 23.07
C SER A 177 18.53 -2.39 22.82
N SER A 178 19.10 -1.23 22.48
CA SER A 178 18.36 -0.01 22.16
C SER A 178 17.50 -0.18 20.91
N PHE A 179 18.03 -0.82 19.86
CA PHE A 179 17.32 -1.09 18.61
C PHE A 179 16.06 -1.92 18.84
N LEU A 180 16.18 -3.01 19.60
CA LEU A 180 15.05 -3.88 19.91
C LEU A 180 13.96 -3.13 20.68
N THR A 181 14.33 -2.21 21.58
CA THR A 181 13.36 -1.41 22.34
C THR A 181 12.74 -0.25 21.56
N SER A 182 13.47 0.36 20.61
CA SER A 182 13.00 1.56 19.90
C SER A 182 12.20 1.24 18.65
N ASP A 183 12.58 0.17 17.93
CA ASP A 183 12.11 -0.07 16.57
C ASP A 183 11.00 -1.14 16.51
N PHE A 184 10.69 -1.77 17.65
CA PHE A 184 9.63 -2.77 17.80
C PHE A 184 8.61 -2.33 18.85
N CYS A 185 7.35 -2.70 18.64
CA CYS A 185 6.33 -2.50 19.66
C CYS A 185 6.46 -3.55 20.77
N ARG A 186 6.06 -3.18 21.99
CA ARG A 186 5.98 -4.07 23.17
C ARG A 186 7.30 -4.74 23.58
N PHE A 187 8.44 -4.17 23.18
CA PHE A 187 9.76 -4.67 23.55
C PHE A 187 10.33 -3.87 24.74
N SER A 188 10.26 -4.42 25.95
CA SER A 188 10.78 -3.78 27.16
C SER A 188 12.25 -4.15 27.43
N ALA A 189 12.91 -3.39 28.29
CA ALA A 189 14.27 -3.69 28.74
C ALA A 189 14.37 -5.08 29.41
N ASP A 190 13.31 -5.52 30.11
CA ASP A 190 13.29 -6.86 30.72
C ASP A 190 13.22 -7.97 29.67
N LYS A 191 12.52 -7.72 28.54
CA LYS A 191 12.53 -8.65 27.39
C LYS A 191 13.89 -8.70 26.71
N VAL A 192 14.63 -7.59 26.69
CA VAL A 192 16.03 -7.61 26.22
C VAL A 192 16.88 -8.49 27.13
N LYS A 193 16.73 -8.40 28.46
CA LYS A 193 17.47 -9.25 29.41
C LYS A 193 17.10 -10.72 29.26
N GLU A 194 15.81 -11.03 29.10
CA GLU A 194 15.31 -12.38 28.85
C GLU A 194 15.94 -12.97 27.58
N LEU A 195 15.96 -12.20 26.49
CA LEU A 195 16.59 -12.59 25.23
C LEU A 195 18.11 -12.75 25.36
N ALA A 196 18.77 -11.84 26.10
CA ALA A 196 20.21 -11.91 26.34
C ALA A 196 20.60 -13.14 27.18
N ALA A 197 19.74 -13.57 28.11
CA ALA A 197 19.93 -14.80 28.86
C ALA A 197 19.81 -16.06 27.99
N MET A 198 18.92 -16.04 26.99
CA MET A 198 18.79 -17.15 26.01
C MET A 198 19.92 -17.19 24.98
N LEU A 199 20.53 -16.03 24.68
CA LEU A 199 21.55 -15.87 23.63
C LEU A 199 22.85 -15.27 24.19
N PRO A 200 23.57 -15.96 25.10
CA PRO A 200 24.80 -15.43 25.72
C PRO A 200 25.93 -15.19 24.71
N GLN A 201 25.89 -15.87 23.55
CA GLN A 201 26.87 -15.70 22.48
C GLN A 201 26.74 -14.36 21.72
N ILE A 202 25.62 -13.65 21.85
CA ILE A 202 25.38 -12.38 21.15
C ILE A 202 25.62 -11.23 22.13
N ASN A 203 26.54 -10.34 21.77
CA ASN A 203 26.75 -9.12 22.54
C ASN A 203 25.73 -8.05 22.13
N PHE A 204 24.72 -7.81 22.96
CA PHE A 204 23.65 -6.82 22.70
C PHE A 204 24.08 -5.36 22.77
N GLU A 205 25.29 -5.07 23.24
CA GLU A 205 25.87 -3.72 23.30
C GLU A 205 26.56 -3.31 22.01
N ARG A 206 26.74 -4.24 21.05
CA ARG A 206 27.32 -3.92 19.74
C ARG A 206 26.34 -3.14 18.86
N ALA A 207 26.87 -2.52 17.81
CA ALA A 207 26.05 -1.83 16.81
C ALA A 207 25.13 -2.80 16.04
N PRO A 208 23.83 -2.49 15.87
CA PRO A 208 22.89 -3.31 15.10
C PRO A 208 23.34 -3.59 13.67
N ARG A 209 24.05 -2.64 13.04
CA ARG A 209 24.52 -2.77 11.65
C ARG A 209 25.55 -3.88 11.42
N VAL A 210 26.15 -4.40 12.50
CA VAL A 210 27.15 -5.49 12.45
C VAL A 210 26.50 -6.85 12.66
N LEU A 211 25.17 -6.91 12.83
CA LEU A 211 24.44 -8.16 13.00
C LEU A 211 24.66 -9.07 11.79
N THR A 212 25.05 -10.31 12.02
CA THR A 212 25.21 -11.31 10.97
C THR A 212 23.91 -12.11 10.76
N TRP A 213 23.74 -12.69 9.58
CA TRP A 213 22.54 -13.49 9.27
C TRP A 213 22.30 -14.65 10.27
N PRO A 214 23.33 -15.45 10.67
CA PRO A 214 23.12 -16.53 11.63
C PRO A 214 22.74 -16.02 13.04
N GLU A 215 23.21 -14.83 13.42
CA GLU A 215 22.81 -14.19 14.69
C GLU A 215 21.36 -13.71 14.62
N ALA A 216 20.96 -13.09 13.50
CA ALA A 216 19.61 -12.64 13.26
C ALA A 216 18.60 -13.80 13.28
N GLU A 217 18.93 -14.92 12.65
CA GLU A 217 18.08 -16.12 12.62
C GLU A 217 17.86 -16.68 14.03
N LYS A 218 18.92 -16.75 14.85
CA LYS A 218 18.83 -17.16 16.25
C LYS A 218 17.95 -16.22 17.06
N ILE A 219 18.10 -14.91 16.89
CA ILE A 219 17.27 -13.91 17.56
C ILE A 219 15.79 -14.13 17.20
N VAL A 220 15.44 -14.20 15.92
CA VAL A 220 14.06 -14.39 15.47
C VAL A 220 13.47 -15.69 16.01
N ARG A 221 14.24 -16.78 16.02
CA ARG A 221 13.80 -18.06 16.57
C ARG A 221 13.51 -17.99 18.07
N GLU A 222 14.32 -17.30 18.85
CA GLU A 222 14.07 -17.14 20.30
C GLU A 222 12.92 -16.15 20.58
N LEU A 223 12.74 -15.11 19.76
CA LEU A 223 11.59 -14.20 19.87
C LEU A 223 10.25 -14.94 19.77
N GLN A 224 10.17 -16.01 18.98
CA GLN A 224 8.97 -16.85 18.88
C GLN A 224 8.65 -17.64 20.16
N LYS A 225 9.66 -17.93 20.99
CA LYS A 225 9.48 -18.69 22.24
C LYS A 225 9.13 -17.78 23.42
N ILE A 226 9.49 -16.51 23.34
CA ILE A 226 9.19 -15.51 24.38
C ILE A 226 7.67 -15.27 24.43
N LYS A 227 7.13 -15.18 25.65
CA LYS A 227 5.73 -14.78 25.85
C LYS A 227 5.58 -13.26 25.67
N TRP A 228 4.75 -12.87 24.70
CA TRP A 228 4.45 -11.47 24.41
C TRP A 228 3.07 -11.07 24.92
N ILE A 229 2.88 -9.77 25.14
CA ILE A 229 1.58 -9.17 25.43
C ILE A 229 0.97 -8.71 24.10
N ALA A 230 -0.32 -8.96 23.92
CA ALA A 230 -1.07 -8.52 22.74
C ALA A 230 -1.12 -6.99 22.57
#